data_AF-A0A2A9FE08-F1
#
_entry.id   AF-A0A2A9FE08-F1
#
_cell.length_a   1.000
_cell.length_b   1.000
_cell.length_c   1.000
_cell.angle_alpha   90.00
_cell.angle_beta   90.00
_cell.angle_gamma   90.00
#
_symmetry.space_group_name_H-M   'P 1'
#
loop_
_entity.id
_entity.type
_entity.pdbx_description
1 polymer ?
#
loop_
_entity_poly.entity_id
_entity_poly.type
_entity_poly.pdbx_seq_one_letter_code
_entity_poly.pdbx_strand_id
1 'polypeptide(L)'
;MTAILNRRGGTTVRVSTAPGTPSASGRPASRLRFTPATGAVVVLTYHEAATALYYCGTRLPANLNRTDIPALVLHGVARLGLNQVRALSAAHHKSGLALLDRTITGRQYDTDQARLWPASEGGQHQYNRAVDAVHSLTRTAAGAAQ
;
A
#
# COMPACT_ATOMS: atom_id res chain seq x y z
N MET A 1 1.55 6.81 -21.11
CA MET A 1 1.32 8.15 -20.51
C MET A 1 1.74 8.06 -19.05
N THR A 2 2.93 8.56 -18.71
CA THR A 2 3.54 8.37 -17.38
C THR A 2 3.43 9.68 -16.62
N ALA A 3 2.55 9.75 -15.62
CA ALA A 3 2.48 10.91 -14.74
C ALA A 3 3.67 10.84 -13.77
N ILE A 4 4.77 11.52 -14.10
CA ILE A 4 5.83 11.81 -13.14
C ILE A 4 5.25 12.87 -12.20
N LEU A 5 4.91 12.46 -10.97
CA LEU A 5 4.44 13.38 -9.93
C LEU A 5 5.61 14.26 -9.50
N ASN A 6 5.82 15.34 -10.26
CA ASN A 6 6.69 16.44 -9.91
C ASN A 6 5.79 17.54 -9.32
N ARG A 7 5.50 17.49 -8.03
CA ARG A 7 4.92 18.63 -7.30
C ARG A 7 5.60 18.81 -5.96
N ARG A 8 6.52 19.77 -5.94
CA ARG A 8 6.86 20.56 -4.75
C ARG A 8 5.57 21.17 -4.22
N GLY A 9 5.06 20.63 -3.12
CA GLY A 9 3.78 21.01 -2.54
C GLY A 9 3.30 19.88 -1.65
N GLY A 10 4.06 19.62 -0.58
CA GLY A 10 3.77 18.55 0.37
C GLY A 10 2.42 18.77 1.03
N THR A 11 1.37 18.15 0.48
CA THR A 11 0.14 17.90 1.22
C THR A 11 0.53 17.14 2.47
N THR A 12 0.49 17.84 3.61
CA THR A 12 0.96 17.32 4.90
C THR A 12 -0.06 16.30 5.40
N VAL A 13 0.04 15.07 4.90
CA VAL A 13 -0.78 13.95 5.35
C VAL A 13 -0.15 13.42 6.63
N ARG A 14 -0.84 13.62 7.76
CA ARG A 14 -0.41 13.05 9.04
C ARG A 14 -0.79 11.57 9.05
N VAL A 15 0.15 10.72 9.45
CA VAL A 15 -0.06 9.29 9.62
C VAL A 15 0.08 8.97 11.09
N SER A 16 -0.95 8.36 11.67
CA SER A 16 -0.91 7.82 13.03
C SER A 16 -1.36 6.38 13.02
N THR A 17 -1.13 5.67 14.12
CA THR A 17 -1.80 4.41 14.37
C THR A 17 -3.30 4.69 14.57
N ALA A 18 -4.15 3.84 13.99
CA ALA A 18 -5.58 3.86 14.28
C ALA A 18 -5.87 2.88 15.41
N PRO A 19 -6.84 3.17 16.30
CA PRO A 19 -7.26 2.19 17.29
C PRO A 19 -7.79 0.93 16.59
N GLY A 20 -7.22 -0.22 16.93
CA GLY A 20 -7.53 -1.49 16.30
C GLY A 20 -6.64 -2.61 16.83
N THR A 21 -7.27 -3.75 17.10
CA THR A 21 -6.75 -5.00 17.65
C THR A 21 -5.37 -5.36 17.08
N PRO A 22 -4.44 -5.89 17.90
CA PRO A 22 -3.14 -6.38 17.43
C PRO A 22 -3.32 -7.35 16.26
N SER A 23 -2.44 -7.25 15.27
CA SER A 23 -2.32 -8.28 14.24
C SER A 23 -2.06 -9.62 14.93
N ALA A 24 -2.66 -10.71 14.45
CA ALA A 24 -2.37 -12.07 14.93
C ALA A 24 -0.87 -12.43 14.88
N SER A 25 -0.06 -11.65 14.15
CA SER A 25 1.40 -11.80 14.03
C SER A 25 2.24 -10.90 14.96
N GLY A 26 1.64 -10.20 15.94
CA GLY A 26 2.39 -9.41 16.94
C GLY A 26 3.08 -8.15 16.40
N ARG A 27 2.77 -7.71 15.17
CA ARG A 27 3.30 -6.46 14.60
C ARG A 27 2.39 -5.26 14.95
N PRO A 28 2.93 -4.10 15.38
CA PRO A 28 2.12 -3.00 15.89
C PRO A 28 1.34 -2.25 14.80
N ALA A 29 0.08 -1.94 15.17
CA ALA A 29 -0.99 -1.24 14.47
C ALA A 29 -1.45 -1.84 13.14
N SER A 30 -2.43 -2.75 13.22
CA SER A 30 -3.15 -3.36 12.08
C SER A 30 -3.78 -2.34 11.14
N ARG A 31 -3.86 -1.07 11.53
CA ARG A 31 -4.49 0.03 10.80
C ARG A 31 -3.72 1.35 10.96
N LEU A 32 -3.46 2.00 9.83
CA LEU A 32 -2.90 3.34 9.70
C LEU A 32 -4.04 4.33 9.45
N ARG A 33 -4.03 5.44 10.21
CA ARG A 33 -4.93 6.57 10.01
C ARG A 33 -4.21 7.65 9.21
N PHE A 34 -4.71 7.94 8.02
CA PHE A 34 -4.24 9.01 7.15
C PHE A 34 -5.15 10.23 7.32
N THR A 35 -4.59 11.33 7.82
CA THR A 35 -5.31 12.58 8.07
C THR A 35 -4.74 13.65 7.13
N PRO A 36 -5.36 13.89 5.95
CA PRO A 36 -4.94 14.97 5.07
C PRO A 36 -5.30 16.34 5.68
N ALA A 37 -4.64 17.40 5.24
CA ALA A 37 -4.96 18.78 5.65
C ALA A 37 -6.39 19.19 5.23
N THR A 38 -6.89 18.62 4.14
CA THR A 38 -8.24 18.83 3.62
C THR A 38 -8.82 17.50 3.15
N GLY A 39 -10.10 17.23 3.44
CA GLY A 39 -10.81 16.03 3.01
C GLY A 39 -11.02 15.01 4.14
N ALA A 40 -11.50 13.82 3.76
CA ALA A 40 -11.86 12.78 4.71
C ALA A 40 -10.64 12.03 5.25
N VAL A 41 -10.70 11.68 6.53
CA VAL A 41 -9.75 10.75 7.15
C VAL A 41 -9.95 9.36 6.55
N VAL A 42 -8.87 8.70 6.16
CA VAL A 42 -8.90 7.33 5.65
C VAL A 42 -8.15 6.41 6.61
N VAL A 43 -8.77 5.31 6.99
CA VAL A 43 -8.13 4.27 7.79
C VAL A 43 -7.93 3.04 6.94
N LEU A 44 -6.68 2.61 6.79
CA LEU A 44 -6.28 1.48 5.96
C LEU A 44 -5.46 0.49 6.78
N THR A 45 -5.58 -0.80 6.49
CA THR A 45 -4.55 -1.75 6.92
C THR A 45 -3.24 -1.50 6.19
N TYR A 46 -2.16 -2.07 6.72
CA TYR A 46 -0.86 -2.08 6.04
C TYR A 46 -0.96 -2.59 4.59
N HIS A 47 -1.66 -3.71 4.39
CA HIS A 47 -1.81 -4.32 3.07
C HIS A 47 -2.70 -3.49 2.14
N GLU A 48 -3.77 -2.87 2.66
CA GLU A 48 -4.61 -1.96 1.88
C GLU A 48 -3.82 -0.72 1.44
N ALA A 49 -3.01 -0.13 2.32
CA ALA A 49 -2.16 1.00 1.98
C ALA A 49 -1.09 0.63 0.93
N ALA A 50 -0.45 -0.55 1.06
CA ALA A 50 0.50 -1.02 0.06
C ALA A 50 -0.17 -1.30 -1.29
N THR A 51 -1.39 -1.85 -1.28
CA THR A 51 -2.20 -2.07 -2.48
C THR A 51 -2.54 -0.74 -3.15
N ALA A 52 -3.03 0.24 -2.40
CA ALA A 52 -3.32 1.57 -2.93
C ALA A 52 -2.08 2.25 -3.52
N LEU A 53 -0.92 2.12 -2.86
CA LEU A 53 0.34 2.65 -3.36
C LEU A 53 0.81 1.94 -4.63
N TYR A 54 0.70 0.61 -4.69
CA TYR A 54 1.07 -0.17 -5.87
C TYR A 54 0.19 0.17 -7.09
N TYR A 55 -1.11 0.31 -6.88
CA TYR A 55 -2.09 0.62 -7.93
C TYR A 55 -2.33 2.13 -8.13
N CYS A 56 -1.50 3.01 -7.55
CA CYS A 56 -1.61 4.46 -7.80
C CYS A 56 -1.33 4.83 -9.27
N GLY A 57 -0.71 3.90 -10.03
CA GLY A 57 -0.48 4.03 -11.47
C GLY A 57 0.87 4.62 -11.84
N THR A 58 1.76 4.79 -10.88
CA THR A 58 3.14 5.27 -11.11
C THR A 58 4.13 4.23 -10.62
N ARG A 59 5.20 3.99 -11.38
CA ARG A 59 6.33 3.18 -10.89
C ARG A 59 6.98 3.89 -9.72
N LEU A 60 7.20 3.18 -8.63
CA LEU A 60 7.84 3.71 -7.44
C LEU A 60 9.35 3.89 -7.69
N PRO A 61 9.89 5.11 -7.57
CA PRO A 61 11.33 5.35 -7.72
C PRO A 61 12.12 4.59 -6.65
N ALA A 62 13.40 4.31 -6.93
CA ALA A 62 14.28 3.64 -5.97
C ALA A 62 14.44 4.46 -4.69
N ASN A 63 14.55 5.77 -4.83
CA ASN A 63 14.70 6.72 -3.73
C ASN A 63 13.37 7.40 -3.42
N LEU A 64 12.34 6.60 -3.13
CA LEU A 64 11.03 7.14 -2.75
C LEU A 64 11.15 7.87 -1.41
N ASN A 65 10.87 9.17 -1.42
CA ASN A 65 10.89 9.97 -0.20
C ASN A 65 9.75 9.55 0.72
N ARG A 66 10.09 9.29 1.99
CA ARG A 66 9.13 8.83 3.00
C ARG A 66 7.98 9.80 3.22
N THR A 67 8.22 11.10 3.05
CA THR A 67 7.18 12.15 3.20
C THR A 67 6.11 12.09 2.13
N ASP A 68 6.41 11.49 0.98
CA ASP A 68 5.51 11.49 -0.19
C ASP A 68 4.62 10.23 -0.20
N ILE A 69 5.05 9.18 0.50
CA ILE A 69 4.33 7.89 0.57
C ILE A 69 2.86 8.09 1.01
N PRO A 70 2.55 8.82 2.10
CA PRO A 70 1.16 8.96 2.54
C PRO A 70 0.26 9.67 1.52
N ALA A 71 0.81 10.67 0.81
CA ALA A 71 0.08 11.36 -0.26
C ALA A 71 -0.17 10.45 -1.46
N LEU A 72 0.80 9.61 -1.84
CA LEU A 72 0.65 8.63 -2.91
C LEU A 72 -0.35 7.52 -2.55
N VAL A 73 -0.38 7.08 -1.30
CA VAL A 73 -1.41 6.14 -0.81
C VAL A 73 -2.80 6.75 -0.95
N LEU A 74 -3.01 7.98 -0.46
CA LEU A 74 -4.30 8.66 -0.59
C LEU A 74 -4.68 8.93 -2.05
N HIS A 75 -3.70 9.25 -2.91
CA HIS A 75 -3.93 9.37 -4.35
C HIS A 75 -4.40 8.04 -4.96
N GLY A 76 -3.78 6.92 -4.60
CA GLY A 76 -4.20 5.58 -5.00
C GLY A 76 -5.63 5.25 -4.55
N VAL A 77 -5.98 5.58 -3.31
CA VAL A 77 -7.36 5.42 -2.79
C VAL A 77 -8.35 6.28 -3.56
N ALA A 78 -8.02 7.54 -3.84
CA ALA A 78 -8.88 8.45 -4.58
C ALA A 78 -9.13 7.98 -6.02
N ARG A 79 -8.11 7.36 -6.65
CA ARG A 79 -8.19 6.83 -8.01
C ARG A 79 -9.01 5.54 -8.10
N LEU A 80 -8.82 4.61 -7.18
CA LEU A 80 -9.41 3.27 -7.24
C LEU A 80 -10.75 3.19 -6.50
N GLY A 81 -10.94 4.04 -5.50
CA GLY A 81 -12.00 3.89 -4.50
C GLY A 81 -11.61 2.92 -3.39
N LEU A 82 -12.03 3.22 -2.16
CA LEU A 82 -11.69 2.45 -0.96
C LEU A 82 -12.17 0.99 -1.03
N ASN A 83 -13.37 0.75 -1.56
CA ASN A 83 -13.93 -0.60 -1.69
C ASN A 83 -13.10 -1.45 -2.66
N GLN A 84 -12.63 -0.86 -3.75
CA GLN A 84 -11.78 -1.55 -4.72
C GLN A 84 -10.40 -1.89 -4.11
N VAL A 85 -9.80 -0.97 -3.35
CA VAL A 85 -8.54 -1.22 -2.65
C VAL A 85 -8.68 -2.42 -1.70
N ARG A 86 -9.77 -2.49 -0.94
CA ARG A 86 -10.05 -3.61 -0.03
C ARG A 86 -10.23 -4.93 -0.78
N ALA A 87 -11.00 -4.92 -1.87
CA ALA A 87 -11.20 -6.09 -2.71
C ALA A 87 -9.87 -6.60 -3.30
N LEU A 88 -9.05 -5.70 -3.85
CA LEU A 88 -7.73 -6.03 -4.38
C LEU A 88 -6.79 -6.56 -3.28
N SER A 89 -6.76 -5.92 -2.11
CA SER A 89 -5.93 -6.38 -0.99
C SER A 89 -6.32 -7.77 -0.51
N ALA A 90 -7.63 -8.08 -0.47
CA ALA A 90 -8.13 -9.40 -0.10
C ALA A 90 -7.80 -10.46 -1.16
N ALA A 91 -7.97 -10.13 -2.45
CA ALA A 91 -7.59 -10.99 -3.56
C ALA A 91 -6.08 -11.27 -3.56
N HIS A 92 -5.27 -10.26 -3.24
CA HIS A 92 -3.83 -10.39 -3.13
C HIS A 92 -3.43 -11.34 -2.00
N HIS A 93 -4.07 -11.19 -0.84
CA HIS A 93 -3.86 -12.06 0.30
C HIS A 93 -4.24 -13.52 -0.01
N LYS A 94 -5.44 -13.74 -0.56
CA LYS A 94 -5.94 -15.08 -0.92
C LYS A 94 -5.02 -15.79 -1.91
N SER A 95 -4.64 -15.09 -2.98
CA SER A 95 -3.75 -15.66 -4.01
C SER A 95 -2.36 -15.92 -3.43
N GLY A 96 -1.89 -15.09 -2.49
CA GLY A 96 -0.58 -15.25 -1.85
C GLY A 96 -0.54 -16.50 -0.98
N LEU A 97 -1.59 -16.75 -0.20
CA LEU A 97 -1.75 -18.00 0.55
C LEU A 97 -1.81 -19.21 -0.38
N ALA A 98 -2.62 -19.15 -1.44
CA ALA A 98 -2.75 -20.23 -2.40
C ALA A 98 -1.40 -20.59 -3.07
N LEU A 99 -0.55 -19.59 -3.37
CA LEU A 99 0.79 -19.80 -3.90
C LEU A 99 1.72 -20.47 -2.87
N LEU A 100 1.69 -20.02 -1.61
CA LEU A 100 2.50 -20.61 -0.52
C LEU A 100 2.12 -22.07 -0.26
N ASP A 101 0.83 -22.37 -0.29
CA ASP A 101 0.28 -23.71 -0.13
C ASP A 101 0.49 -24.59 -1.37
N ARG A 102 1.17 -24.07 -2.42
CA ARG A 102 1.44 -24.73 -3.70
C ARG A 102 0.18 -25.18 -4.45
N THR A 103 -0.96 -24.55 -4.17
CA THR A 103 -2.25 -24.86 -4.80
C THR A 103 -2.44 -24.14 -6.14
N ILE A 104 -1.68 -23.07 -6.40
CA ILE A 104 -1.61 -22.38 -7.69
C ILE A 104 -0.16 -22.19 -8.12
N THR A 105 0.06 -22.11 -9.44
CA THR A 105 1.37 -21.78 -10.02
C THR A 105 1.66 -20.28 -9.94
N GLY A 106 2.93 -19.89 -10.08
CA GLY A 106 3.30 -18.46 -10.17
C GLY A 106 2.61 -17.71 -11.32
N ARG A 107 2.36 -18.39 -12.44
CA ARG A 107 1.64 -17.82 -13.59
C ARG A 107 0.16 -17.58 -13.30
N GLN A 108 -0.49 -18.50 -12.60
CA GLN A 108 -1.86 -18.33 -12.12
C GLN A 108 -1.92 -17.19 -11.10
N TYR A 109 -0.99 -17.16 -10.15
CA TYR A 109 -0.87 -16.08 -9.18
C TYR A 109 -0.75 -14.69 -9.84
N ASP A 110 0.08 -14.54 -10.87
CA ASP A 110 0.20 -13.27 -11.60
C ASP A 110 -1.09 -12.85 -12.31
N THR A 111 -1.83 -13.82 -12.85
CA THR A 111 -3.12 -13.58 -13.53
C THR A 111 -4.20 -13.19 -12.51
N ASP A 112 -4.31 -13.94 -11.41
CA ASP A 112 -5.33 -13.75 -10.37
C ASP A 112 -5.16 -12.43 -9.62
N GLN A 113 -3.92 -11.92 -9.51
CA GLN A 113 -3.62 -10.67 -8.83
C GLN A 113 -3.98 -9.42 -9.65
N ALA A 114 -4.35 -9.54 -10.94
CA ALA A 114 -4.69 -8.43 -11.83
C ALA A 114 -3.69 -7.26 -11.77
N ARG A 115 -2.38 -7.60 -11.73
CA ARG A 115 -1.30 -6.66 -11.46
C ARG A 115 -1.25 -5.54 -12.48
N LEU A 116 -0.89 -4.33 -12.02
CA LEU A 116 -0.59 -3.22 -12.92
C LEU A 116 0.65 -3.52 -13.80
N TRP A 117 1.58 -4.32 -13.29
CA TRP A 117 2.75 -4.80 -14.04
C TRP A 117 2.93 -6.31 -13.86
N PRO A 118 3.14 -7.07 -14.94
CA PRO A 118 3.54 -8.47 -14.86
C PRO A 118 4.84 -8.67 -14.07
N ALA A 119 5.08 -9.86 -13.51
CA ALA A 119 6.33 -10.17 -12.82
C ALA A 119 7.56 -10.00 -13.74
N SER A 120 7.44 -10.38 -15.01
CA SER A 120 8.48 -10.21 -16.05
C SER A 120 8.89 -8.74 -16.28
N GLU A 121 8.03 -7.79 -15.96
CA GLU A 121 8.31 -6.35 -16.07
C GLU A 121 8.71 -5.70 -14.74
N GLY A 122 9.01 -6.52 -13.73
CA GLY A 122 9.38 -6.07 -12.39
C GLY A 122 8.18 -5.77 -11.48
N GLY A 123 6.98 -6.27 -11.80
CA GLY A 123 5.78 -6.04 -10.99
C GLY A 123 5.88 -6.55 -9.54
N GLN A 124 6.56 -7.69 -9.32
CA GLN A 124 6.83 -8.19 -7.97
C GLN A 124 7.73 -7.24 -7.19
N HIS A 125 8.76 -6.69 -7.84
CA HIS A 125 9.68 -5.73 -7.23
C HIS A 125 8.97 -4.43 -6.85
N GLN A 126 8.06 -3.94 -7.71
CA GLN A 126 7.24 -2.76 -7.44
C GLN A 126 6.28 -3.00 -6.25
N TYR A 127 5.66 -4.17 -6.16
CA TYR A 127 4.78 -4.51 -5.05
C TYR A 127 5.56 -4.64 -3.73
N ASN A 128 6.68 -5.37 -3.74
CA ASN A 128 7.56 -5.49 -2.57
C ASN A 128 8.06 -4.11 -2.10
N ARG A 129 8.39 -3.21 -3.03
CA ARG A 129 8.77 -1.83 -2.71
C ARG A 129 7.62 -1.05 -2.08
N ALA A 130 6.39 -1.21 -2.55
CA ALA A 130 5.21 -0.57 -1.96
C ALA A 130 4.99 -1.05 -0.52
N VAL A 131 5.10 -2.37 -0.31
CA VAL A 131 5.07 -3.06 0.98
C VAL A 131 6.13 -2.47 1.92
N ASP A 132 7.41 -2.47 1.52
CA ASP A 132 8.51 -1.92 2.32
C ASP A 132 8.33 -0.42 2.65
N ALA A 133 7.87 0.36 1.67
CA ALA A 133 7.60 1.79 1.82
C ALA A 133 6.53 2.03 2.92
N VAL A 134 5.40 1.34 2.84
CA VAL A 134 4.34 1.46 3.86
C VAL A 134 4.79 0.88 5.21
N HIS A 135 5.65 -0.14 5.21
CA HIS A 135 6.16 -0.73 6.46
C HIS A 135 7.11 0.24 7.19
N SER A 136 7.82 1.08 6.43
CA SER A 136 8.62 2.16 7.02
C SER A 136 7.72 3.18 7.73
N LEU A 137 6.55 3.50 7.17
CA LEU A 137 5.57 4.42 7.80
C LEU A 137 5.00 3.85 9.10
N THR A 138 4.69 2.54 9.15
CA THR A 138 4.17 1.91 10.37
C THR A 138 5.17 1.99 11.52
N ARG A 139 6.47 1.81 11.24
CA ARG A 139 7.52 1.92 12.27
C ARG A 139 7.65 3.34 12.82
N THR A 140 7.61 4.35 11.96
CA THR A 140 7.66 5.75 12.37
C THR A 140 6.42 6.15 13.18
N ALA A 141 5.22 5.76 12.75
CA ALA A 141 3.99 6.06 13.46
C ALA A 141 3.89 5.37 14.83
N ALA A 142 4.44 4.16 14.96
CA ALA A 142 4.51 3.45 16.25
C ALA A 142 5.56 4.07 17.21
N GLY A 143 6.70 4.52 16.68
CA GLY A 143 7.75 5.17 17.48
C GLY A 143 7.40 6.59 17.94
N ALA A 144 6.48 7.28 17.26
CA ALA A 144 6.01 8.62 17.66
C ALA A 144 4.89 8.60 18.72
N ALA A 145 4.42 7.41 19.13
CA ALA A 145 3.37 7.21 20.13
C ALA A 145 3.91 6.78 21.51
N GLN A 146 5.24 6.74 21.67
CA GLN A 146 5.96 6.50 22.92
C GLN A 146 6.52 7.84 23.44
#